data_AF-A0A8X8X8K8-F1
#
_entry.id   AF-A0A8X8X8K8-F1
#
_cell.length_a   1.000
_cell.length_b   1.000
_cell.length_c   1.000
_cell.angle_alpha   90.00
_cell.angle_beta   90.00
_cell.angle_gamma   90.00
#
_symmetry.space_group_name_H-M   'P 1'
#
loop_
_entity.id
_entity.type
_entity.pdbx_description
1 polymer ?
#
loop_
_entity_poly.entity_id
_entity_poly.type
_entity_poly.pdbx_seq_one_letter_code
_entity_poly.pdbx_strand_id
1 'polypeptide(L)'
;MDYNTTAKMKTEWSIENHASTIFTDGAFKEIQEQILETYNHCSLVSISNDSSPEVYKAVSVDIDQIHELTSTVREARQQIFVDGVVTSTAQKKKIMDEFYGAEAPQEVDVHPPEVVSTKGCGSRLPSRVEKALKLKSKPMRQCKKCQEWGHHDSRNCDKFKEKEKMRSRRNSDV
;
A
#
# COMPACT_ATOMS: atom_id res chain seq x y z
N MET A 1 -55.75 -26.80 -56.64
CA MET A 1 -54.69 -25.80 -56.42
C MET A 1 -54.94 -25.31 -55.01
N ASP A 2 -54.40 -26.05 -54.06
CA ASP A 2 -54.82 -25.97 -52.66
C ASP A 2 -53.90 -24.97 -51.99
N TYR A 3 -54.31 -23.71 -51.97
CA TYR A 3 -53.63 -22.63 -51.26
C TYR A 3 -53.97 -22.73 -49.76
N ASN A 4 -53.58 -23.84 -49.14
CA ASN A 4 -53.46 -23.85 -47.69
C ASN A 4 -52.11 -23.24 -47.35
N THR A 5 -52.05 -21.91 -47.41
CA THR A 5 -50.91 -21.14 -46.91
C THR A 5 -50.90 -21.30 -45.40
N THR A 6 -50.05 -22.19 -44.89
CA THR A 6 -49.79 -22.32 -43.46
C THR A 6 -49.35 -20.95 -42.94
N ALA A 7 -50.06 -20.44 -41.93
CA ALA A 7 -49.72 -19.17 -41.29
C ALA A 7 -48.27 -19.23 -40.80
N LYS A 8 -47.47 -18.23 -41.17
CA LYS A 8 -46.05 -18.16 -40.79
C LYS A 8 -45.96 -17.63 -39.37
N MET A 9 -45.47 -18.44 -38.43
CA MET A 9 -45.21 -18.00 -37.06
C MET A 9 -44.00 -17.03 -37.00
N LYS A 10 -44.03 -16.09 -36.06
CA LYS A 10 -43.01 -15.05 -35.81
C LYS A 10 -42.28 -15.26 -34.49
N THR A 11 -42.88 -16.00 -33.55
CA THR A 11 -42.33 -16.33 -32.24
C THR A 11 -42.36 -17.85 -32.01
N GLU A 12 -41.65 -18.31 -30.98
CA GLU A 12 -41.67 -19.72 -30.57
C GLU A 12 -42.75 -20.03 -29.51
N TRP A 13 -43.62 -19.07 -29.17
CA TRP A 13 -44.59 -19.24 -28.10
C TRP A 13 -45.82 -20.04 -28.55
N SER A 14 -46.24 -21.00 -27.71
CA SER A 14 -47.42 -21.86 -27.94
C SER A 14 -48.73 -21.08 -28.12
N ILE A 15 -48.85 -19.90 -27.51
CA ILE A 15 -50.02 -19.02 -27.68
C ILE A 15 -50.20 -18.54 -29.12
N GLU A 16 -49.11 -18.35 -29.88
CA GLU A 16 -49.17 -17.96 -31.28
C GLU A 16 -49.71 -19.12 -32.14
N ASN A 17 -49.21 -20.34 -31.89
CA ASN A 17 -49.72 -21.54 -32.53
C ASN A 17 -51.21 -21.74 -32.23
N HIS A 18 -51.63 -21.56 -30.97
CA HIS A 18 -53.03 -21.67 -30.58
C HIS A 18 -53.91 -20.62 -31.28
N ALA A 19 -53.47 -19.36 -31.31
CA ALA A 19 -54.18 -18.28 -32.01
C ALA A 19 -54.35 -18.59 -33.51
N SER A 20 -53.35 -19.20 -34.16
CA SER A 20 -53.42 -19.57 -35.59
C SER A 20 -54.52 -20.58 -35.91
N THR A 21 -54.93 -21.38 -34.91
CA THR A 21 -55.99 -22.38 -35.05
C THR A 21 -57.38 -21.83 -34.78
N ILE A 22 -57.48 -20.74 -34.01
CA ILE A 22 -58.77 -20.16 -33.59
C ILE A 22 -59.18 -19.02 -34.52
N PHE A 23 -58.23 -18.22 -34.98
CA PHE A 23 -58.49 -16.98 -35.71
C PHE A 23 -58.29 -17.15 -37.23
N THR A 24 -59.10 -16.42 -37.99
CA THR A 24 -58.93 -16.31 -39.46
C THR A 24 -57.74 -15.42 -39.80
N ASP A 25 -57.23 -15.52 -41.03
CA ASP A 25 -55.94 -14.96 -41.45
C ASP A 25 -55.77 -13.43 -41.21
N GLY A 26 -56.88 -12.67 -41.18
CA GLY A 26 -56.87 -11.25 -40.82
C GLY A 26 -56.69 -11.01 -39.31
N ALA A 27 -57.58 -11.59 -38.50
CA ALA A 27 -57.53 -11.44 -37.04
C ALA A 27 -56.29 -12.08 -36.42
N PHE A 28 -55.80 -13.18 -37.00
CA PHE A 28 -54.56 -13.81 -36.56
C PHE A 28 -53.36 -12.86 -36.69
N LYS A 29 -53.25 -12.09 -37.79
CA LYS A 29 -52.14 -11.14 -37.98
C LYS A 29 -52.11 -10.04 -36.91
N GLU A 30 -53.27 -9.52 -36.54
CA GLU A 30 -53.39 -8.51 -35.48
C GLU A 30 -52.93 -9.05 -34.12
N ILE A 31 -53.37 -10.27 -33.78
CA ILE A 31 -52.96 -10.95 -32.54
C ILE A 31 -51.47 -11.28 -32.58
N GLN A 32 -50.97 -11.74 -33.72
CA GLN A 32 -49.57 -12.08 -33.93
C GLN A 32 -48.64 -10.87 -33.77
N GLU A 33 -49.08 -9.67 -34.18
CA GLU A 33 -48.34 -8.42 -33.95
C GLU A 33 -48.24 -8.08 -32.47
N GLN A 34 -49.33 -8.22 -31.71
CA GLN A 34 -49.30 -7.98 -30.26
C GLN A 34 -48.42 -8.99 -29.51
N ILE A 35 -48.44 -10.26 -29.93
CA ILE A 35 -47.56 -11.31 -29.38
C ILE A 35 -46.09 -10.96 -29.66
N LEU A 36 -45.77 -10.53 -30.88
CA LEU A 36 -44.40 -10.14 -31.23
C LEU A 36 -43.92 -8.91 -30.44
N GLU A 37 -44.76 -7.89 -30.28
CA GLU A 37 -44.44 -6.71 -29.49
C GLU A 37 -44.16 -7.09 -28.02
N THR A 38 -45.02 -7.94 -27.46
CA THR A 38 -44.84 -8.48 -26.12
C THR A 38 -43.54 -9.29 -26.01
N TYR A 39 -43.19 -10.08 -27.04
CA TYR A 39 -41.94 -10.84 -27.06
C TYR A 39 -40.70 -9.94 -27.04
N ASN A 40 -40.75 -8.78 -27.71
CA ASN A 40 -39.61 -7.85 -27.78
C ASN A 40 -39.44 -6.99 -26.51
N HIS A 41 -40.55 -6.69 -25.82
CA HIS A 41 -40.55 -5.74 -24.70
C HIS A 41 -40.83 -6.38 -23.33
N CYS A 42 -41.27 -7.63 -23.29
CA CYS A 42 -41.62 -8.32 -22.06
C CYS A 42 -40.85 -9.64 -21.93
N SER A 43 -40.42 -9.96 -20.72
CA SER A 43 -39.88 -11.27 -20.39
C SER A 43 -41.00 -12.18 -19.88
N LEU A 44 -41.11 -13.39 -20.43
CA LEU A 44 -42.01 -14.42 -19.88
C LEU A 44 -41.48 -14.88 -18.52
N VAL A 45 -42.34 -14.82 -17.50
CA VAL A 45 -42.00 -15.21 -16.12
C VAL A 45 -42.48 -16.62 -15.81
N SER A 46 -43.70 -16.95 -16.21
CA SER A 46 -44.27 -18.27 -15.95
C SER A 46 -45.49 -18.56 -16.82
N ILE A 47 -45.70 -19.84 -17.12
CA ILE A 47 -46.92 -20.37 -17.73
C ILE A 47 -47.63 -21.22 -16.67
N SER A 48 -48.91 -20.94 -16.41
CA SER A 48 -49.74 -21.72 -15.50
C SER A 48 -50.71 -22.58 -16.30
N ASN A 49 -50.52 -23.90 -16.23
CA ASN A 49 -51.33 -24.90 -16.95
C ASN A 49 -52.52 -25.42 -16.11
N ASP A 50 -52.59 -25.05 -14.83
CA ASP A 50 -53.64 -25.50 -13.90
C ASP A 50 -54.99 -24.78 -14.14
N SER A 51 -55.03 -23.84 -15.08
CA SER A 51 -56.21 -23.07 -15.48
C SER A 51 -56.53 -23.28 -16.96
N SER A 52 -57.81 -23.36 -17.29
CA SER A 52 -58.32 -23.27 -18.67
C SER A 52 -59.02 -21.91 -18.83
N PRO A 53 -58.52 -20.99 -19.67
CA PRO A 53 -57.35 -21.09 -20.56
C PRO A 53 -55.98 -21.02 -19.83
N GLU A 54 -54.92 -21.49 -20.50
CA GLU A 54 -53.51 -21.33 -20.06
C GLU A 54 -53.19 -19.86 -19.81
N VAL A 55 -52.57 -19.55 -18.67
CA VAL A 55 -52.24 -18.17 -18.30
C VAL A 55 -50.74 -17.93 -18.43
N TYR A 56 -50.39 -16.96 -19.29
CA TYR A 56 -49.02 -16.49 -19.50
C TYR A 56 -48.80 -15.23 -18.65
N LYS A 57 -47.81 -15.27 -17.76
CA LYS A 57 -47.37 -14.09 -17.00
C LYS A 57 -46.09 -13.55 -17.62
N ALA A 58 -46.14 -12.32 -18.11
CA ALA A 58 -44.98 -11.60 -18.62
C ALA A 58 -44.78 -10.30 -17.83
N VAL A 59 -43.53 -9.85 -17.73
CA VAL A 59 -43.16 -8.58 -17.11
C VAL A 59 -42.54 -7.69 -18.18
N SER A 60 -43.11 -6.49 -18.35
CA SER A 60 -42.53 -5.47 -19.23
C SER A 60 -41.17 -5.04 -18.69
N VAL A 61 -40.19 -5.02 -19.56
CA VAL A 61 -38.87 -4.48 -19.28
C VAL A 61 -38.85 -3.04 -19.79
N ASP A 62 -38.71 -2.09 -18.87
CA ASP A 62 -38.56 -0.68 -19.24
C ASP A 62 -37.13 -0.46 -19.76
N ILE A 63 -37.01 -0.42 -21.09
CA ILE A 63 -35.73 -0.25 -21.78
C ILE A 63 -35.11 1.11 -21.44
N ASP A 64 -35.93 2.14 -21.24
CA ASP A 64 -35.45 3.48 -20.90
C ASP A 64 -34.83 3.49 -19.50
N GLN A 65 -35.45 2.81 -18.52
CA GLN A 65 -34.86 2.63 -17.18
C GLN A 65 -33.53 1.87 -17.22
N ILE A 66 -33.40 0.86 -18.08
CA ILE A 66 -32.13 0.13 -18.25
C ILE A 66 -31.05 1.02 -18.85
N HIS A 67 -31.41 1.82 -19.86
CA HIS A 67 -30.49 2.77 -20.49
C HIS A 67 -30.02 3.85 -19.49
N GLU A 68 -30.93 4.38 -18.69
CA GLU A 68 -30.64 5.36 -17.64
C GLU A 68 -29.73 4.78 -16.54
N LEU A 69 -30.03 3.56 -16.07
CA LEU A 69 -29.16 2.83 -15.14
C LEU A 69 -27.76 2.62 -15.73
N THR A 70 -27.67 2.27 -17.00
CA THR A 70 -26.39 2.07 -17.70
C THR A 70 -25.59 3.38 -17.79
N SER A 71 -26.25 4.51 -18.08
CA SER A 71 -25.59 5.83 -18.08
C SER A 71 -25.09 6.19 -16.69
N THR A 72 -25.94 6.03 -15.68
CA THR A 72 -25.61 6.33 -14.27
C THR A 72 -24.41 5.51 -13.79
N VAL A 73 -24.37 4.20 -14.07
CA VAL A 73 -23.23 3.33 -13.72
C VAL A 73 -21.95 3.77 -14.44
N ARG A 74 -22.05 4.17 -15.72
CA ARG A 74 -20.91 4.65 -16.49
C ARG A 74 -20.36 5.97 -15.93
N GLU A 75 -21.23 6.90 -15.54
CA GLU A 75 -20.86 8.17 -14.93
C GLU A 75 -20.26 7.99 -13.54
N ALA A 76 -20.87 7.17 -12.69
CA ALA A 76 -20.33 6.83 -11.37
C ALA A 76 -18.93 6.23 -11.48
N ARG A 77 -18.71 5.33 -12.46
CA ARG A 77 -17.37 4.79 -12.74
C ARG A 77 -16.36 5.88 -13.10
N GLN A 78 -16.76 6.88 -13.89
CA GLN A 78 -15.87 7.98 -14.26
C GLN A 78 -15.53 8.85 -13.04
N GLN A 79 -16.51 9.16 -12.19
CA GLN A 79 -16.28 9.94 -10.96
C GLN A 79 -15.30 9.23 -10.00
N ILE A 80 -15.46 7.92 -9.80
CA ILE A 80 -14.53 7.12 -8.97
C ILE A 80 -13.09 7.17 -9.52
N PHE A 81 -12.93 7.19 -10.86
CA PHE A 81 -11.62 7.31 -11.49
C PHE A 81 -11.00 8.70 -11.37
N VAL A 82 -11.82 9.75 -11.30
CA VAL A 82 -11.36 11.13 -11.14
C VAL A 82 -10.94 11.41 -9.69
N ASP A 83 -11.69 10.90 -8.70
CA ASP A 83 -11.48 11.24 -7.29
C ASP A 83 -10.57 10.26 -6.51
N GLY A 84 -10.42 9.01 -6.98
CA GLY A 84 -10.01 7.93 -6.07
C GLY A 84 -8.76 7.12 -6.41
N VAL A 85 -8.24 7.16 -7.64
CA VAL A 85 -7.09 6.31 -8.00
C VAL A 85 -5.87 7.16 -8.28
N VAL A 86 -4.92 7.12 -7.33
CA VAL A 86 -3.57 7.60 -7.56
C VAL A 86 -2.89 6.65 -8.55
N THR A 87 -3.13 6.88 -9.84
CA THR A 87 -2.67 6.03 -10.95
C THR A 87 -1.20 6.26 -11.28
N SER A 88 -0.64 7.41 -10.91
CA SER A 88 0.73 7.80 -11.28
C SER A 88 1.62 8.11 -10.08
N THR A 89 2.92 7.82 -10.23
CA THR A 89 3.98 8.20 -9.28
C THR A 89 4.08 9.71 -9.08
N ALA A 90 3.73 10.52 -10.08
CA ALA A 90 3.71 11.97 -9.97
C ALA A 90 2.61 12.47 -9.03
N GLN A 91 1.41 11.89 -9.10
CA GLN A 91 0.31 12.23 -8.17
C GLN A 91 0.63 11.80 -6.73
N LYS A 92 1.32 10.65 -6.54
CA LYS A 92 1.77 10.22 -5.21
C LYS A 92 2.70 11.25 -4.56
N LYS A 93 3.68 11.77 -5.33
CA LYS A 93 4.60 12.81 -4.84
C LYS A 93 3.82 14.05 -4.42
N LYS A 94 2.96 14.57 -5.30
CA LYS A 94 2.15 15.77 -5.03
C LYS A 94 1.30 15.64 -3.75
N ILE A 95 0.66 14.50 -3.52
CA ILE A 95 -0.12 14.24 -2.31
C ILE A 95 0.77 14.24 -1.06
N MET A 96 1.95 13.63 -1.15
CA MET A 96 2.90 13.62 -0.03
C MET A 96 3.42 15.03 0.26
N ASP A 97 3.78 15.79 -0.76
CA ASP A 97 4.25 17.17 -0.61
C ASP A 97 3.17 18.07 0.00
N GLU A 98 1.91 17.90 -0.42
CA GLU A 98 0.75 18.61 0.16
C GLU A 98 0.49 18.20 1.61
N PHE A 99 0.59 16.90 1.93
CA PHE A 99 0.38 16.38 3.29
C PHE A 99 1.45 16.86 4.29
N TYR A 100 2.72 16.85 3.87
CA TYR A 100 3.82 17.34 4.70
C TYR A 100 4.04 18.86 4.61
N GLY A 101 3.33 19.53 3.68
CA GLY A 101 3.42 20.98 3.45
C GLY A 101 4.77 21.44 2.88
N ALA A 102 5.59 20.52 2.39
CA ALA A 102 6.93 20.77 1.89
C ALA A 102 7.30 19.73 0.84
N GLU A 103 7.98 20.18 -0.22
CA GLU A 103 8.51 19.29 -1.25
C GLU A 103 9.70 18.48 -0.72
N ALA A 104 9.73 17.19 -1.03
CA ALA A 104 10.85 16.33 -0.65
C ALA A 104 12.16 16.78 -1.33
N PRO A 105 13.31 16.83 -0.60
CA PRO A 105 14.60 17.20 -1.19
C PRO A 105 15.01 16.23 -2.30
N GLN A 106 15.64 16.75 -3.37
CA GLN A 106 16.15 15.92 -4.46
C GLN A 106 17.32 15.02 -4.02
N GLU A 107 18.15 15.52 -3.12
CA GLU A 107 19.28 14.80 -2.53
C GLU A 107 19.24 14.96 -1.01
N VAL A 108 19.45 13.86 -0.30
CA VAL A 108 19.56 13.84 1.16
C VAL A 108 20.88 13.15 1.48
N ASP A 109 21.81 13.89 2.10
CA ASP A 109 23.03 13.31 2.64
C ASP A 109 22.74 12.73 4.03
N VAL A 110 22.71 11.40 4.11
CA VAL A 110 22.43 10.69 5.36
C VAL A 110 23.75 10.30 6.00
N HIS A 111 24.16 11.04 7.02
CA HIS A 111 25.30 10.63 7.84
C HIS A 111 24.93 9.48 8.78
N PRO A 112 25.85 8.54 9.05
CA PRO A 112 25.71 7.59 10.14
C PRO A 112 25.40 8.32 11.45
N PRO A 113 24.55 7.74 12.33
CA PRO A 113 24.32 8.32 13.65
C PRO A 113 25.64 8.54 14.38
N GLU A 114 25.72 9.64 15.13
CA GLU A 114 26.89 9.90 15.95
C GLU A 114 27.12 8.70 16.88
N VAL A 115 28.33 8.14 16.84
CA VAL A 115 28.68 6.99 17.67
C VAL A 115 28.77 7.46 19.11
N VAL A 116 27.64 7.40 19.81
CA VAL A 116 27.56 7.73 21.23
C VAL A 116 28.10 6.58 22.06
N SER A 117 28.93 6.90 23.05
CA SER A 117 29.46 5.91 23.97
C SER A 117 28.35 5.37 24.86
N THR A 118 27.82 4.19 24.54
CA THR A 118 26.81 3.51 25.35
C THR A 118 27.45 2.72 26.51
N LYS A 119 26.66 2.35 27.51
CA LYS A 119 27.10 1.48 28.60
C LYS A 119 27.61 0.15 28.02
N GLY A 120 28.91 -0.08 28.09
CA GLY A 120 29.58 -1.25 27.49
C GLY A 120 30.50 -0.95 26.30
N CYS A 121 30.54 0.29 25.79
CA CYS A 121 31.46 0.67 24.70
C CYS A 121 32.89 0.96 25.18
N GLY A 122 33.11 1.06 26.49
CA GLY A 122 34.42 1.31 27.07
C GLY A 122 35.36 0.13 26.83
N SER A 123 36.62 0.41 26.50
CA SER A 123 37.63 -0.63 26.38
C SER A 123 37.79 -1.38 27.70
N ARG A 124 38.00 -2.70 27.64
CA ARG A 124 38.28 -3.56 28.80
C ARG A 124 39.38 -2.96 29.69
N LEU A 125 39.15 -2.94 31.00
CA LEU A 125 40.16 -2.57 32.00
C LEU A 125 41.30 -3.62 32.00
N PRO A 126 42.57 -3.22 31.76
CA PRO A 126 43.67 -4.18 31.72
C PRO A 126 44.05 -4.64 33.12
N SER A 127 44.40 -5.92 33.25
CA SER A 127 44.84 -6.55 34.50
C SER A 127 46.19 -6.01 34.99
N ARG A 128 46.54 -6.29 36.25
CA ARG A 128 47.86 -5.92 36.81
C ARG A 128 49.01 -6.54 36.00
N VAL A 129 48.83 -7.78 35.54
CA VAL A 129 49.80 -8.51 34.72
C VAL A 129 49.95 -7.84 33.35
N GLU A 130 48.84 -7.51 32.68
CA GLU A 130 48.86 -6.83 31.37
C GLU A 130 49.52 -5.46 31.44
N LYS A 131 49.24 -4.69 32.51
CA LYS A 131 49.89 -3.39 32.75
C LYS A 131 51.40 -3.54 32.95
N ALA A 132 51.83 -4.54 33.73
CA ALA A 132 53.25 -4.80 33.98
C ALA A 132 53.99 -5.21 32.70
N LEU A 133 53.40 -6.10 31.88
CA LEU A 133 53.98 -6.51 30.60
C LEU A 133 54.10 -5.33 29.62
N LYS A 134 53.06 -4.49 29.51
CA LYS A 134 53.11 -3.26 28.70
C LYS A 134 54.13 -2.24 29.21
N LEU A 135 54.45 -2.22 30.49
CA LEU A 135 55.50 -1.36 31.03
C LEU A 135 56.88 -1.89 30.67
N LYS A 136 57.08 -3.21 30.82
CA LYS A 136 58.33 -3.90 30.45
C LYS A 136 58.67 -3.79 28.97
N SER A 137 57.66 -3.75 28.09
CA SER A 137 57.87 -3.60 26.65
C SER A 137 58.18 -2.16 26.22
N LYS A 138 57.99 -1.15 27.09
CA LYS A 138 58.32 0.23 26.78
C LYS A 138 59.84 0.43 26.93
N PRO A 139 60.49 1.13 25.99
CA PRO A 139 61.91 1.44 26.12
C PRO A 139 62.14 2.31 27.37
N MET A 140 63.24 2.02 28.08
CA MET A 140 63.73 2.92 29.11
C MET A 140 64.27 4.19 28.45
N ARG A 141 64.16 5.31 29.15
CA ARG A 141 64.74 6.59 28.71
C ARG A 141 65.51 7.23 29.85
N GLN A 142 66.51 8.03 29.51
CA GLN A 142 67.29 8.78 30.49
C GLN A 142 66.52 10.02 30.96
N CYS A 143 66.35 10.17 32.28
CA CYS A 143 65.71 11.33 32.87
C CYS A 143 66.67 12.53 32.91
N LYS A 144 66.27 13.72 32.41
CA LYS A 144 67.15 14.91 32.44
C LYS A 144 67.42 15.46 33.84
N LYS A 145 66.60 15.11 34.85
CA LYS A 145 66.75 15.62 36.23
C LYS A 145 67.68 14.77 37.10
N CYS A 146 67.59 13.44 37.01
CA CYS A 146 68.44 12.52 37.79
C CYS A 146 69.49 11.77 36.95
N GLN A 147 69.44 11.92 35.62
CA GLN A 147 70.35 11.30 34.65
C GLN A 147 70.33 9.77 34.63
N GLU A 148 69.32 9.14 35.24
CA GLU A 148 69.16 7.68 35.27
C GLU A 148 68.21 7.18 34.19
N TRP A 149 68.46 5.95 33.73
CA TRP A 149 67.59 5.24 32.80
C TRP A 149 66.46 4.54 33.54
N GLY A 150 65.22 4.74 33.09
CA GLY A 150 64.06 4.03 33.63
C GLY A 150 62.77 4.34 32.91
N HIS A 151 61.64 3.92 33.48
CA HIS A 151 60.29 4.19 32.95
C HIS A 151 59.72 5.54 33.43
N HIS A 152 60.58 6.54 33.62
CA HIS A 152 60.23 7.85 34.16
C HIS A 152 60.94 8.97 33.36
N ASP A 153 60.47 10.22 33.43
CA ASP A 153 61.14 11.42 32.93
C ASP A 153 61.22 12.51 33.99
N SER A 154 61.73 13.67 33.60
CA SER A 154 61.86 14.86 34.43
C SER A 154 60.55 15.33 35.09
N ARG A 155 59.37 14.97 34.55
CA ARG A 155 58.07 15.35 35.10
C ARG A 155 57.59 14.38 36.19
N ASN A 156 57.93 13.10 36.08
CA ASN A 156 57.56 12.09 37.09
C ASN A 156 58.76 11.51 37.87
N CYS A 157 59.92 12.18 37.84
CA CYS A 157 61.12 11.72 38.55
C CYS A 157 60.93 11.72 40.07
N ASP A 158 60.87 10.52 40.65
CA ASP A 158 60.64 10.33 42.08
C ASP A 158 61.76 10.94 42.93
N LYS A 159 63.02 10.80 42.50
CA LYS A 159 64.18 11.38 43.20
C LYS A 159 64.11 12.90 43.31
N PHE A 160 63.51 13.57 42.32
CA PHE A 160 63.33 15.02 42.39
C PHE A 160 62.11 15.40 43.21
N LYS A 161 60.99 14.65 43.07
CA LYS A 161 59.80 14.85 43.90
C LYS A 161 60.09 14.68 45.38
N GLU A 162 60.91 13.71 45.75
CA GLU A 162 61.33 13.48 47.13
C GLU A 162 62.22 14.62 47.64
N LYS A 163 63.17 15.08 46.83
CA LYS A 163 64.01 16.25 47.15
C LYS A 163 63.18 17.54 47.32
N GLU A 164 62.18 17.78 46.47
CA GLU A 164 61.24 18.91 46.62
C GLU A 164 60.42 18.80 47.90
N LYS A 165 59.88 17.61 48.21
CA LYS A 165 59.15 17.36 49.46
C LYS A 165 60.03 17.62 50.69
N MET A 166 61.29 17.16 50.70
CA MET A 166 62.21 17.43 51.81
C MET A 166 62.59 18.91 51.95
N ARG A 167 62.68 19.65 50.84
CA ARG A 167 62.94 21.11 50.86
C ARG A 167 61.73 21.87 51.38
N SER A 168 60.54 21.51 50.91
CA SER A 168 59.27 22.10 51.35
C SER A 168 59.04 21.91 52.86
N ARG A 169 59.33 20.71 53.38
CA ARG A 169 59.27 20.44 54.84
C ARG A 169 60.26 21.29 55.65
N ARG A 170 61.50 21.45 55.18
CA ARG A 170 62.48 22.31 55.88
C ARG A 170 62.12 23.79 55.87
N ASN A 171 61.45 24.26 54.82
CA ASN A 171 60.99 25.66 54.74
C ASN A 171 59.70 25.92 55.53
N SER A 172 59.01 24.88 56.03
CA SER A 172 57.85 25.04 56.92
C SER A 172 58.20 25.03 58.40
N ASP A 173 59.45 24.74 58.76
CA ASP A 173 59.96 24.70 60.14
C ASP A 173 60.77 25.98 60.51
N VAL A 174 60.75 27.00 59.65
CA VAL A 174 61.28 28.37 59.86
C VAL A 174 60.11 29.34 59.78
#